data_AF-A0A401TWQ4-F1
#
_entry.id   AF-A0A401TWQ4-F1
#
_cell.length_a   1.000
_cell.length_b   1.000
_cell.length_c   1.000
_cell.angle_alpha   90.00
_cell.angle_beta   90.00
_cell.angle_gamma   90.00
#
_symmetry.space_group_name_H-M   'P 1'
#
loop_
_entity.id
_entity.type
_entity.pdbx_description
1 polymer ?
#
loop_
_entity_poly.entity_id
_entity_poly.type
_entity_poly.pdbx_seq_one_letter_code
_entity_poly.pdbx_strand_id
1 'polypeptide(L)' 'MKSETAAAAVKQMNPNIRVNPHQNRVGPETEKVYDDDFFEALDGVANALDNVDA' A
#
# COMPACT_ATOMS: atom_id res chain seq x y z
N MET A 1 -9.56 8.69 -3.57
CA MET A 1 -8.83 7.79 -4.51
C MET A 1 -9.09 6.31 -4.15
N LYS A 2 -8.83 5.33 -5.03
CA LYS A 2 -9.15 3.90 -4.78
C LYS A 2 -8.60 3.40 -3.43
N SER A 3 -7.35 3.73 -3.09
CA SER A 3 -6.71 3.34 -1.83
C SER A 3 -7.40 3.92 -0.59
N GLU A 4 -7.72 5.22 -0.60
CA GLU A 4 -8.43 5.88 0.51
C GLU A 4 -9.86 5.38 0.69
N THR A 5 -10.59 5.19 -0.41
CA THR A 5 -11.98 4.70 -0.37
C THR A 5 -12.02 3.27 0.16
N ALA A 6 -11.08 2.41 -0.24
CA ALA A 6 -10.95 1.06 0.29
C ALA A 6 -10.62 1.06 1.79
N ALA A 7 -9.66 1.91 2.22
CA ALA A 7 -9.30 2.05 3.62
C ALA A 7 -10.51 2.47 4.49
N ALA A 8 -11.32 3.43 4.01
CA ALA A 8 -12.52 3.86 4.70
C ALA A 8 -13.57 2.74 4.81
N ALA A 9 -13.78 1.98 3.73
CA ALA A 9 -14.73 0.86 3.70
C ALA A 9 -14.32 -0.26 4.67
N VAL A 10 -13.05 -0.67 4.67
CA VAL A 10 -12.57 -1.74 5.55
C VAL A 10 -12.59 -1.32 7.01
N LYS A 11 -12.36 -0.04 7.32
CA LYS A 11 -12.48 0.48 8.69
C LYS A 11 -13.91 0.45 9.24
N GLN A 12 -14.92 0.54 8.37
CA GLN A 12 -16.32 0.31 8.77
C GLN A 12 -16.59 -1.16 9.09
N MET A 13 -15.92 -2.09 8.40
CA MET A 13 -16.04 -3.54 8.64
C MET A 13 -15.30 -3.98 9.90
N ASN A 14 -14.11 -3.43 10.16
CA ASN A 14 -13.32 -3.68 11.36
C ASN A 14 -12.66 -2.38 11.85
N PRO A 15 -13.21 -1.72 12.88
CA PRO A 15 -12.67 -0.46 13.40
C PRO A 15 -11.24 -0.54 13.95
N ASN A 16 -10.78 -1.73 14.33
CA ASN A 16 -9.45 -1.95 14.90
C ASN A 16 -8.36 -2.05 13.83
N ILE A 17 -8.73 -2.20 12.55
CA ILE A 17 -7.76 -2.28 11.46
C ILE A 17 -7.04 -0.94 11.30
N ARG A 18 -5.73 -1.01 11.07
CA ARG A 18 -4.88 0.15 10.80
C ARG A 18 -4.42 0.08 9.35
N VAL A 19 -4.78 1.11 8.59
CA VAL A 19 -4.48 1.20 7.15
C VAL A 19 -3.90 2.57 6.87
N ASN A 20 -2.72 2.61 6.23
CA ASN A 20 -2.10 3.83 5.71
C ASN A 20 -2.22 3.78 4.17
N PRO A 21 -3.24 4.44 3.57
CA PRO A 21 -3.42 4.40 2.12
C PRO A 21 -2.42 5.32 1.42
N HIS A 22 -1.64 4.78 0.49
CA HIS A 22 -0.77 5.56 -0.38
C HIS A 22 -1.39 5.70 -1.78
N GLN A 23 -0.99 6.73 -2.52
CA GLN A 23 -1.42 6.96 -3.92
C GLN A 23 -0.25 6.86 -4.91
N ASN A 24 0.94 6.50 -4.43
CA ASN A 24 2.15 6.49 -5.24
C ASN A 24 2.21 5.19 -6.07
N ARG A 25 2.44 5.31 -7.37
CA ARG A 25 2.73 4.17 -8.24
C ARG A 25 4.05 3.52 -7.81
N VAL A 26 4.04 2.21 -7.58
CA VAL A 26 5.25 1.45 -7.27
C VAL A 26 6.11 1.38 -8.53
N GLY A 27 7.38 1.77 -8.40
CA GLY A 27 8.35 1.82 -9.49
C GLY A 27 9.61 2.58 -9.08
N PRO A 28 10.64 2.62 -9.95
CA PRO A 28 11.91 3.29 -9.63
C PRO A 28 11.74 4.76 -9.22
N GLU A 29 10.70 5.43 -9.70
CA GLU A 29 10.39 6.82 -9.35
C GLU A 29 10.02 7.03 -7.87
N THR A 30 9.56 5.99 -7.17
CA THR A 30 9.05 6.06 -5.80
C THR A 30 9.88 5.28 -4.80
N GLU A 31 11.07 4.80 -5.17
CA GLU A 31 12.04 4.17 -4.25
C GLU A 31 12.42 5.07 -3.07
N LYS A 32 12.37 6.40 -3.24
CA LYS A 32 12.59 7.35 -2.13
C LYS A 32 11.45 7.36 -1.09
N VAL A 33 10.31 6.78 -1.41
CA VAL A 33 9.14 6.65 -0.53
C VAL A 33 9.01 5.21 -0.01
N TYR A 34 9.42 4.24 -0.82
CA TYR A 34 9.47 2.82 -0.49
C TYR A 34 10.93 2.38 -0.47
N ASP A 35 11.68 2.94 0.47
CA ASP A 35 13.10 2.68 0.65
C ASP A 35 13.34 1.43 1.51
N ASP A 36 14.62 1.14 1.79
CA ASP A 36 15.00 -0.02 2.59
C ASP A 36 14.34 0.00 3.98
N ASP A 37 14.28 1.16 4.63
CA ASP A 37 13.62 1.33 5.94
C ASP A 37 12.13 0.96 5.88
N PHE A 38 11.43 1.35 4.79
CA PHE A 38 10.04 0.96 4.58
C PHE A 38 9.89 -0.57 4.44
N PHE A 39 10.73 -1.21 3.64
CA PHE A 39 10.63 -2.66 3.39
C PHE A 39 11.08 -3.50 4.59
N GLU A 40 12.10 -3.09 5.33
CA GLU A 40 12.56 -3.79 6.54
C GLU A 40 11.51 -3.78 7.65
N ALA A 41 10.63 -2.77 7.69
CA ALA A 41 9.54 -2.69 8.64
C ALA A 41 8.33 -3.60 8.30
N LEU A 42 8.32 -4.23 7.12
CA LEU A 42 7.21 -5.08 6.66
C LEU A 42 7.46 -6.55 6.98
N ASP A 43 6.43 -7.23 7.50
CA ASP A 43 6.44 -8.70 7.65
C ASP A 43 6.25 -9.42 6.29
N GLY A 44 5.72 -8.73 5.29
CA GLY A 44 5.48 -9.28 3.96
C GLY A 44 4.79 -8.32 3.00
N VAL A 45 4.79 -8.70 1.71
CA VAL A 45 4.22 -7.92 0.60
C VAL A 45 3.20 -8.79 -0.15
N ALA A 46 2.05 -8.21 -0.50
CA ALA A 46 1.01 -8.87 -1.28
C ALA A 46 0.65 -8.04 -2.51
N ASN A 47 0.87 -8.60 -3.70
CA ASN A 47 0.62 -7.90 -4.97
C ASN A 47 -0.84 -8.07 -5.43
N ALA A 48 -1.41 -7.00 -5.97
CA ALA A 48 -2.75 -6.95 -6.57
C ALA A 48 -2.72 -6.08 -7.85
N LEU A 49 -1.77 -6.40 -8.73
CA LEU A 49 -1.45 -5.65 -9.94
C LEU A 49 -2.10 -6.30 -11.17
N ASP A 50 -2.36 -5.49 -12.21
CA ASP A 50 -3.01 -5.92 -13.46
C ASP A 50 -2.03 -6.11 -14.63
N ASN A 51 -0.74 -5.90 -14.41
CA ASN A 51 0.32 -6.00 -15.41
C ASN A 51 1.56 -6.73 -14.85
N VAL A 52 2.38 -7.27 -15.74
CA VAL A 52 3.52 -8.14 -15.40
C VAL A 52 4.76 -7.35 -15.00
N ASP A 53 4.91 -6.13 -15.51
CA ASP A 53 6.13 -5.32 -15.35
C ASP A 53 6.20 -4.57 -14.01
N ALA A 54 5.11 -4.55 -13.25
CA ALA A 54 4.99 -3.83 -11.98
C ALA A 54 5.50 -4.62 -10.77
#